data_AF-A0AAE1LJJ1-F1
#
_entry.id   AF-A0AAE1LJJ1-F1
#
_cell.length_a   1.000
_cell.length_b   1.000
_cell.length_c   1.000
_cell.angle_alpha   90.00
_cell.angle_beta   90.00
_cell.angle_gamma   90.00
#
_symmetry.space_group_name_H-M   'P 1'
#
loop_
_entity.id
_entity.type
_entity.pdbx_description
1 polymer ?
#
loop_
_entity_poly.entity_id
_entity_poly.type
_entity_poly.pdbx_seq_one_letter_code
_entity_poly.pdbx_strand_id
1 'polypeptide(L)'
;MDFKNSLKRKATEDFSARPMKLARQELSRVEYTEICASDLTLARRCVYRERHKSWPKIPQNQEELNEFLKRAFEEKSIKTSRGELFLYRSEKGLSMFTCESNLSPPFCFEKASERAYAIDLESYRNKSPERKWLLMFSGLSCLDPRMVQEAVQRLESVMPAGEDYKTFLDYVKKTYTSPDAKFPPDVWASVPSMEPATTNGAESFHTDFNAQFNAAHPNIFASISVLLEIQAQTYVKINSLRVGEKNYVEPKRIEMKKKRIQAWNEMFSDRSLLSYLLYMGSLNAAMEIK
;
A
#
# COMPACT_ATOMS: atom_id res chain seq x y z
N MET A 1 -29.87 -2.81 -31.49
CA MET A 1 -29.61 -3.93 -30.55
C MET A 1 -30.13 -3.45 -29.19
N ASP A 2 -31.10 -4.15 -28.59
CA ASP A 2 -31.75 -3.70 -27.34
C ASP A 2 -30.69 -3.43 -26.26
N PHE A 3 -30.63 -2.18 -25.79
CA PHE A 3 -29.73 -1.66 -24.75
C PHE A 3 -29.58 -2.65 -23.59
N LYS A 4 -30.71 -3.24 -23.17
CA LYS A 4 -30.76 -4.19 -22.06
C LYS A 4 -30.03 -5.49 -22.38
N ASN A 5 -30.19 -6.04 -23.58
CA ASN A 5 -29.57 -7.32 -23.96
C ASN A 5 -28.06 -7.18 -24.15
N SER A 6 -27.59 -6.06 -24.72
CA SER A 6 -26.15 -5.78 -24.80
C SER A 6 -25.53 -5.66 -23.40
N LEU A 7 -26.22 -4.95 -22.50
CA LEU A 7 -25.78 -4.76 -21.12
C LEU A 7 -25.72 -6.08 -20.32
N LYS A 8 -26.68 -6.99 -20.53
CA LYS A 8 -26.67 -8.33 -19.91
C LYS A 8 -25.45 -9.14 -20.34
N ARG A 9 -25.15 -9.17 -21.64
CA ARG A 9 -23.96 -9.85 -22.18
C ARG A 9 -22.67 -9.25 -21.61
N LYS A 10 -22.56 -7.92 -21.58
CA LYS A 10 -21.38 -7.25 -21.02
C LYS A 10 -21.22 -7.47 -19.52
N ALA A 11 -22.33 -7.62 -18.79
CA ALA A 11 -22.29 -7.93 -17.36
C ALA A 11 -21.59 -9.27 -17.06
N THR A 12 -21.68 -10.24 -17.96
CA THR A 12 -21.06 -11.57 -17.84
C THR A 12 -19.70 -11.69 -18.54
N GLU A 13 -19.42 -10.87 -19.53
CA GLU A 13 -18.09 -10.82 -20.17
C GLU A 13 -17.06 -10.07 -19.31
N ASP A 14 -17.50 -8.99 -18.66
CA ASP A 14 -16.64 -8.09 -17.90
C ASP A 14 -17.16 -7.98 -16.46
N PHE A 15 -16.73 -8.91 -15.60
CA PHE A 15 -17.20 -9.03 -14.22
C PHE A 15 -16.64 -7.93 -13.30
N SER A 16 -15.43 -7.43 -13.58
CA SER A 16 -14.76 -6.41 -12.77
C SER A 16 -15.20 -4.99 -13.13
N ALA A 17 -15.63 -4.73 -14.38
CA ALA A 17 -16.06 -3.40 -14.75
C ALA A 17 -17.20 -2.89 -13.89
N ARG A 18 -17.15 -1.59 -13.61
CA ARG A 18 -18.20 -0.90 -12.85
C ARG A 18 -19.53 -1.02 -13.62
N PRO A 19 -20.65 -1.39 -12.96
CA PRO A 19 -21.96 -1.45 -13.62
C PRO A 19 -22.32 -0.14 -14.33
N MET A 20 -21.94 1.01 -13.75
CA MET A 20 -22.16 2.31 -14.35
C MET A 20 -21.23 2.60 -15.55
N LYS A 21 -20.01 2.04 -15.56
CA LYS A 21 -19.10 2.12 -16.71
C LYS A 21 -19.68 1.34 -17.89
N LEU A 22 -20.14 0.11 -17.64
CA LEU A 22 -20.82 -0.71 -18.65
C LEU A 22 -22.11 -0.04 -19.14
N ALA A 23 -22.95 0.45 -18.23
CA ALA A 23 -24.15 1.18 -18.60
C ALA A 23 -23.83 2.40 -19.48
N ARG A 24 -22.88 3.25 -19.08
CA ARG A 24 -22.47 4.42 -19.87
C ARG A 24 -21.90 4.08 -21.24
N GLN A 25 -21.07 3.03 -21.33
CA GLN A 25 -20.49 2.57 -22.58
C GLN A 25 -21.55 2.04 -23.55
N GLU A 26 -22.59 1.39 -23.05
CA GLU A 26 -23.70 0.93 -23.89
C GLU A 26 -24.66 2.09 -24.21
N LEU A 27 -24.90 3.02 -23.28
CA LEU A 27 -25.69 4.23 -23.53
C LEU A 27 -25.08 5.15 -24.59
N SER A 28 -23.76 5.24 -24.68
CA SER A 28 -23.11 6.06 -25.72
C SER A 28 -23.32 5.51 -27.14
N ARG A 29 -23.95 4.33 -27.28
CA ARG A 29 -24.25 3.67 -28.55
C ARG A 29 -25.73 3.69 -28.90
N VAL A 30 -26.57 4.36 -28.10
CA VAL A 30 -28.02 4.43 -28.27
C VAL A 30 -28.42 5.89 -28.42
N GLU A 31 -29.45 6.17 -29.23
CA GLU A 31 -29.99 7.53 -29.32
C GLU A 31 -30.69 7.93 -28.01
N TYR A 32 -30.41 9.15 -27.53
CA TYR A 32 -30.86 9.63 -26.22
C TYR A 32 -32.36 9.90 -26.12
N THR A 33 -33.08 9.84 -27.23
CA THR A 33 -34.51 10.19 -27.35
C THR A 33 -35.44 9.21 -26.63
N GLU A 34 -34.96 8.01 -26.26
CA GLU A 34 -35.78 6.94 -25.65
C GLU A 34 -35.38 6.58 -24.20
N ILE A 35 -34.40 7.28 -23.60
CA ILE A 35 -33.80 6.86 -22.32
C ILE A 35 -34.06 7.86 -21.21
N CYS A 36 -34.65 7.41 -20.10
CA CYS A 36 -34.90 8.24 -18.92
C CYS A 36 -33.97 7.86 -17.74
N ALA A 37 -33.89 8.73 -16.73
CA ALA A 37 -33.04 8.51 -15.56
C ALA A 37 -33.34 7.19 -14.81
N SER A 38 -34.58 6.69 -14.89
CA SER A 38 -34.97 5.42 -14.26
C SER A 38 -34.30 4.22 -14.94
N ASP A 39 -34.02 4.31 -16.25
CA ASP A 39 -33.34 3.27 -17.02
C ASP A 39 -31.88 3.09 -16.58
N LEU A 40 -31.23 4.15 -16.08
CA LEU A 40 -29.88 4.04 -15.47
C LEU A 40 -29.90 3.18 -14.21
N THR A 41 -30.95 3.33 -13.40
CA THR A 41 -31.12 2.56 -12.17
C THR A 41 -31.43 1.09 -12.50
N LEU A 42 -32.27 0.86 -13.51
CA LEU A 42 -32.59 -0.47 -14.01
C LEU A 42 -31.39 -1.14 -14.67
N ALA A 43 -30.59 -0.42 -15.43
CA ALA A 43 -29.34 -0.88 -16.03
C ALA A 43 -28.38 -1.40 -14.95
N ARG A 44 -28.18 -0.63 -13.88
CA ARG A 44 -27.35 -1.05 -12.75
C ARG A 44 -27.87 -2.34 -12.10
N ARG A 45 -29.18 -2.42 -11.85
CA ARG A 45 -29.82 -3.63 -11.29
C ARG A 45 -29.73 -4.82 -12.25
N CYS A 46 -29.81 -4.57 -13.56
CA CYS A 46 -29.70 -5.59 -14.58
C CYS A 46 -28.30 -6.21 -14.57
N VAL A 47 -27.24 -5.40 -14.62
CA VAL A 47 -25.85 -5.88 -14.52
C VAL A 47 -25.65 -6.70 -13.25
N TYR A 48 -26.12 -6.18 -12.10
CA TYR A 48 -26.00 -6.89 -10.83
C TYR A 48 -26.71 -8.25 -10.85
N ARG A 49 -27.96 -8.30 -11.32
CA ARG A 49 -28.75 -9.54 -11.41
C ARG A 49 -28.11 -10.56 -12.33
N GLU A 50 -27.66 -10.16 -13.52
CA GLU A 50 -27.03 -11.09 -14.46
C GLU A 50 -25.72 -11.67 -13.90
N ARG A 51 -24.90 -10.84 -13.26
CA ARG A 51 -23.69 -11.35 -12.57
C ARG A 51 -24.05 -12.37 -11.50
N HIS A 52 -25.04 -12.07 -10.67
CA HIS A 52 -25.48 -12.96 -9.59
C HIS A 52 -26.04 -14.30 -10.08
N LYS A 53 -26.62 -14.40 -11.27
CA LYS A 53 -27.08 -15.69 -11.83
C LYS A 53 -25.94 -16.67 -12.06
N SER A 54 -24.75 -16.14 -12.36
CA SER A 54 -23.56 -16.95 -12.64
C SER A 54 -22.72 -17.27 -11.40
N TRP A 55 -23.05 -16.67 -10.26
CA TRP A 55 -22.25 -16.84 -9.05
C TRP A 55 -22.58 -18.17 -8.35
N PRO A 56 -21.54 -18.93 -7.93
CA PRO A 56 -21.74 -20.07 -7.05
C PRO A 56 -22.41 -19.65 -5.74
N LYS A 57 -22.96 -20.63 -5.02
CA LYS A 57 -23.51 -20.41 -3.69
C LYS A 57 -22.43 -19.82 -2.80
N ILE A 58 -22.73 -18.69 -2.16
CA ILE A 58 -21.80 -18.04 -1.22
C ILE A 58 -21.59 -19.02 -0.06
N PRO A 59 -20.34 -19.26 0.38
CA PRO A 59 -20.07 -20.07 1.55
C PRO A 59 -20.84 -19.57 2.78
N GLN A 60 -21.52 -20.47 3.50
CA GLN A 60 -22.36 -20.12 4.64
C GLN A 60 -21.65 -20.26 5.98
N ASN A 61 -20.52 -20.95 6.01
CA ASN A 61 -19.72 -21.17 7.21
C ASN A 61 -18.21 -21.14 6.88
N GLN A 62 -17.39 -21.13 7.94
CA GLN A 62 -15.94 -21.01 7.81
C GLN A 62 -15.31 -22.19 7.07
N GLU A 63 -15.85 -23.40 7.21
CA GLU A 63 -15.34 -24.61 6.58
C GLU A 63 -15.58 -24.58 5.07
N GLU A 64 -16.81 -24.29 4.65
CA GLU A 64 -17.17 -24.05 3.25
C GLU A 64 -16.33 -22.93 2.63
N LEU A 65 -16.11 -21.83 3.36
CA LEU A 65 -15.28 -20.72 2.89
C LEU A 65 -13.84 -21.17 2.65
N ASN A 66 -13.29 -21.93 3.59
CA ASN A 66 -11.92 -22.41 3.51
C ASN A 66 -11.73 -23.39 2.35
N GLU A 67 -12.66 -24.32 2.15
CA GLU A 67 -12.60 -25.26 1.04
C GLU A 67 -12.77 -24.54 -0.31
N PHE A 68 -13.71 -23.61 -0.38
CA PHE A 68 -13.90 -22.76 -1.55
C PHE A 68 -12.63 -21.97 -1.89
N LEU A 69 -12.04 -21.27 -0.92
CA LEU A 69 -10.83 -20.47 -1.14
C LEU A 69 -9.64 -21.34 -1.56
N LYS A 70 -9.46 -22.49 -0.91
CA LYS A 70 -8.41 -23.44 -1.26
C LYS A 70 -8.54 -23.87 -2.72
N ARG A 71 -9.72 -24.39 -3.12
CA ARG A 71 -9.99 -24.79 -4.50
C ARG A 71 -9.81 -23.64 -5.48
N ALA A 72 -10.38 -22.47 -5.18
CA ALA A 72 -10.29 -21.32 -6.08
C ALA A 72 -8.86 -20.83 -6.31
N PHE A 73 -8.00 -20.84 -5.29
CA PHE A 73 -6.61 -20.39 -5.42
C PHE A 73 -5.71 -21.47 -6.02
N GLU A 74 -5.96 -22.74 -5.73
CA GLU A 74 -5.24 -23.87 -6.33
C GLU A 74 -5.61 -24.04 -7.82
N GLU A 75 -6.91 -24.13 -8.16
CA GLU A 75 -7.41 -24.32 -9.52
C GLU A 75 -7.05 -23.14 -10.44
N LYS A 76 -7.19 -21.91 -9.95
CA LYS A 76 -6.89 -20.70 -10.73
C LYS A 76 -5.43 -20.27 -10.62
N SER A 77 -4.61 -21.01 -9.88
CA SER A 77 -3.19 -20.75 -9.64
C SER A 77 -2.89 -19.28 -9.31
N ILE A 78 -3.60 -18.71 -8.33
CA ILE A 78 -3.36 -17.33 -7.87
C ILE A 78 -2.14 -17.31 -6.97
N LYS A 79 -1.03 -16.78 -7.50
CA LYS A 79 0.30 -16.83 -6.92
C LYS A 79 1.03 -15.49 -7.01
N THR A 80 1.98 -15.27 -6.13
CA THR A 80 2.94 -14.16 -6.23
C THR A 80 3.86 -14.37 -7.43
N SER A 81 4.61 -13.32 -7.81
CA SER A 81 5.65 -13.43 -8.83
C SER A 81 6.77 -14.44 -8.50
N ARG A 82 6.86 -14.86 -7.23
CA ARG A 82 7.77 -15.91 -6.74
C ARG A 82 7.14 -17.31 -6.75
N GLY A 83 5.88 -17.43 -7.16
CA GLY A 83 5.15 -18.70 -7.20
C GLY A 83 4.50 -19.11 -5.88
N GLU A 84 4.49 -18.23 -4.87
CA GLU A 84 3.86 -18.49 -3.57
C GLU A 84 2.34 -18.30 -3.68
N LEU A 85 1.53 -19.12 -3.00
CA LEU A 85 0.08 -18.91 -2.97
C LEU A 85 -0.24 -17.55 -2.34
N PHE A 86 -1.05 -16.71 -3.00
CA PHE A 86 -1.46 -15.40 -2.46
C PHE A 86 -2.67 -15.51 -1.51
N LEU A 87 -2.64 -16.53 -0.65
CA LEU A 87 -3.64 -16.79 0.37
C LEU A 87 -2.94 -17.26 1.63
N TYR A 88 -2.98 -16.44 2.66
CA TYR A 88 -2.46 -16.77 3.99
C TYR A 88 -3.59 -17.26 4.88
N ARG A 89 -3.27 -18.24 5.72
CA ARG A 89 -4.17 -18.77 6.72
C ARG A 89 -3.50 -18.77 8.08
N SER A 90 -4.13 -18.14 9.06
CA SER A 90 -3.67 -18.21 10.44
C SER A 90 -4.08 -19.52 11.11
N GLU A 91 -3.37 -19.90 12.17
CA GLU A 91 -3.74 -21.03 13.04
C GLU A 91 -5.16 -20.89 13.62
N LYS A 92 -5.63 -19.65 13.80
CA LYS A 92 -6.97 -19.33 14.29
C LYS A 92 -8.05 -19.34 13.19
N GLY A 93 -7.70 -19.78 11.97
CA GLY A 93 -8.64 -19.91 10.86
C GLY A 93 -8.95 -18.60 10.12
N LEU A 94 -8.19 -17.52 10.33
CA LEU A 94 -8.32 -16.28 9.56
C LEU A 94 -7.68 -16.47 8.18
N SER A 95 -8.43 -16.20 7.12
CA SER A 95 -7.94 -16.21 5.74
C SER A 95 -7.70 -14.78 5.27
N MET A 96 -6.51 -14.50 4.74
CA MET A 96 -6.10 -13.18 4.24
C MET A 96 -5.51 -13.31 2.84
N PHE A 97 -5.82 -12.36 1.96
CA PHE A 97 -5.18 -12.26 0.64
C PHE A 97 -3.79 -11.66 0.77
N THR A 98 -2.83 -12.52 1.11
CA THR A 98 -1.41 -12.21 1.25
C THR A 98 -0.63 -13.53 1.27
N CYS A 99 0.68 -13.49 1.37
CA CYS A 99 1.53 -14.67 1.59
C CYS A 99 2.39 -14.48 2.83
N GLU A 100 2.95 -15.57 3.35
CA GLU A 100 3.79 -15.56 4.56
C GLU A 100 4.98 -14.60 4.42
N SER A 101 5.62 -14.57 3.25
CA SER A 101 6.71 -13.64 2.95
C SER A 101 6.28 -12.17 2.90
N ASN A 102 5.02 -11.85 2.60
CA ASN A 102 4.50 -10.48 2.73
C ASN A 102 4.15 -10.10 4.17
N LEU A 103 3.91 -11.09 5.03
CA LEU A 103 3.71 -10.90 6.46
C LEU A 103 5.04 -10.82 7.22
N SER A 104 6.15 -11.26 6.61
CA SER A 104 7.49 -10.99 7.09
C SER A 104 7.80 -9.48 6.96
N PRO A 105 8.50 -8.85 7.92
CA PRO A 105 8.60 -7.38 8.00
C PRO A 105 9.28 -6.75 6.76
N PRO A 106 8.82 -5.58 6.26
CA PRO A 106 9.25 -4.31 6.83
C PRO A 106 8.19 -3.18 6.79
N PHE A 107 7.11 -3.30 7.58
CA PHE A 107 5.88 -2.51 7.33
C PHE A 107 5.53 -1.36 8.30
N CYS A 108 6.36 -0.95 9.27
CA CYS A 108 5.79 -0.24 10.42
C CYS A 108 6.36 1.14 10.83
N PHE A 109 7.54 1.57 10.37
CA PHE A 109 8.12 2.80 10.94
C PHE A 109 7.59 4.12 10.37
N GLU A 110 7.10 4.12 9.13
CA GLU A 110 6.58 5.34 8.46
C GLU A 110 5.39 5.96 9.22
N LYS A 111 4.56 5.13 9.86
CA LYS A 111 3.46 5.57 10.72
C LYS A 111 3.91 6.21 12.03
N ALA A 112 5.12 5.90 12.51
CA ALA A 112 5.69 6.55 13.69
C ALA A 112 6.16 7.97 13.36
N SER A 113 6.76 8.17 12.17
CA SER A 113 7.09 9.51 11.67
C SER A 113 5.85 10.35 11.38
N GLU A 114 4.77 9.77 10.86
CA GLU A 114 3.51 10.49 10.68
C GLU A 114 2.91 10.96 12.01
N ARG A 115 3.01 10.13 13.05
CA ARG A 115 2.59 10.51 14.42
C ARG A 115 3.43 11.62 15.01
N ALA A 116 4.70 11.75 14.61
CA ALA A 116 5.53 12.88 15.01
C ALA A 116 4.93 14.22 14.57
N TYR A 117 4.27 14.28 13.40
CA TYR A 117 3.58 15.47 12.90
C TYR A 117 2.36 15.88 13.75
N ALA A 118 1.71 14.93 14.42
CA ALA A 118 0.51 15.17 15.20
C ALA A 118 0.79 15.70 16.62
N ILE A 119 2.03 15.58 17.10
CA ILE A 119 2.44 16.00 18.45
C ILE A 119 2.44 17.52 18.58
N ASP A 120 3.04 18.19 17.60
CA ASP A 120 3.13 19.65 17.59
C ASP A 120 3.00 20.17 16.15
N LEU A 121 1.76 20.15 15.67
CA LEU A 121 1.39 20.58 14.32
C LEU A 121 1.74 22.06 14.08
N GLU A 122 1.67 22.88 15.12
CA GLU A 122 1.93 24.32 15.05
C GLU A 122 3.43 24.58 14.84
N SER A 123 4.29 23.98 15.67
CA SER A 123 5.75 23.99 15.49
C SER A 123 6.17 23.42 14.13
N TYR A 124 5.52 22.34 13.69
CA TYR A 124 5.79 21.73 12.40
C TYR A 124 5.48 22.67 11.22
N ARG A 125 4.36 23.41 11.28
CA ARG A 125 3.99 24.40 10.25
C ARG A 125 4.89 25.63 10.27
N ASN A 126 5.27 26.09 11.46
CA ASN A 126 6.03 27.32 11.66
C ASN A 126 7.54 27.18 11.47
N LYS A 127 8.03 26.00 11.03
CA LYS A 127 9.46 25.72 10.83
C LYS A 127 10.31 25.98 12.09
N SER A 128 9.74 25.70 13.26
CA SER A 128 10.38 25.96 14.55
C SER A 128 11.61 25.07 14.79
N PRO A 129 12.42 25.33 15.84
CA PRO A 129 13.48 24.42 16.27
C PRO A 129 12.98 23.00 16.58
N GLU A 130 11.80 22.86 17.17
CA GLU A 130 11.15 21.59 17.53
C GLU A 130 10.83 20.75 16.29
N ARG A 131 10.45 21.40 15.19
CA ARG A 131 10.30 20.74 13.89
C ARG A 131 11.59 20.00 13.48
N LYS A 132 12.76 20.58 13.72
CA LYS A 132 14.03 19.94 13.35
C LYS A 132 14.19 18.62 14.11
N TRP A 133 13.85 18.61 15.40
CA TRP A 133 13.87 17.40 16.22
C TRP A 133 12.90 16.34 15.69
N LEU A 134 11.64 16.73 15.38
CA LEU A 134 10.65 15.82 14.81
C LEU A 134 11.09 15.23 13.46
N LEU A 135 11.70 16.04 12.59
CA LEU A 135 12.20 15.56 11.30
C LEU A 135 13.31 14.52 11.45
N MET A 136 14.16 14.62 12.47
CA MET A 136 15.24 13.64 12.66
C MET A 136 14.72 12.21 12.84
N PHE A 137 13.49 12.02 13.36
CA PHE A 137 12.89 10.69 13.47
C PHE A 137 12.62 10.05 12.11
N SER A 138 12.16 10.81 11.11
CA SER A 138 11.96 10.23 9.77
C SER A 138 13.29 9.86 9.10
N GLY A 139 14.39 10.50 9.51
CA GLY A 139 15.75 10.16 9.11
C GLY A 139 16.26 8.82 9.66
N LEU A 140 15.70 8.31 10.76
CA LEU A 140 16.11 7.03 11.37
C LEU A 140 15.94 5.84 10.41
N SER A 141 14.92 5.89 9.55
CA SER A 141 14.67 4.86 8.51
C SER A 141 15.83 4.67 7.54
N CYS A 142 16.70 5.66 7.43
CA CYS A 142 17.84 5.70 6.53
C CYS A 142 19.18 5.49 7.26
N LEU A 143 19.16 4.84 8.43
CA LEU A 143 20.36 4.41 9.16
C LEU A 143 20.57 2.91 9.04
N ASP A 144 21.82 2.48 9.23
CA ASP A 144 22.09 1.10 9.58
C ASP A 144 21.36 0.74 10.89
N PRO A 145 20.62 -0.38 10.96
CA PRO A 145 19.90 -0.82 12.16
C PRO A 145 20.73 -0.76 13.44
N ARG A 146 22.03 -1.09 13.35
CA ARG A 146 22.95 -1.12 14.49
C ARG A 146 23.24 0.26 15.08
N MET A 147 23.02 1.32 14.30
CA MET A 147 23.25 2.71 14.71
C MET A 147 22.00 3.37 15.30
N VAL A 148 20.82 2.73 15.18
CA VAL A 148 19.55 3.32 15.60
C VAL A 148 19.48 3.57 17.10
N GLN A 149 20.03 2.65 17.91
CA GLN A 149 20.03 2.82 19.37
C GLN A 149 20.82 4.07 19.80
N GLU A 150 22.02 4.25 19.24
CA GLU A 150 22.85 5.43 19.49
C GLU A 150 22.16 6.72 18.99
N ALA A 151 21.52 6.66 17.81
CA ALA A 151 20.78 7.78 17.25
C ALA A 151 19.65 8.25 18.17
N VAL A 152 18.86 7.31 18.72
CA VAL A 152 17.76 7.63 19.64
C VAL A 152 18.26 8.21 20.96
N GLN A 153 19.38 7.71 21.50
CA GLN A 153 20.02 8.30 22.68
C GLN A 153 20.47 9.75 22.43
N ARG A 154 21.03 10.04 21.24
CA ARG A 154 21.39 11.42 20.88
C ARG A 154 20.15 12.29 20.72
N LEU A 155 19.06 11.78 20.16
CA LEU A 155 17.80 12.52 20.05
C LEU A 155 17.21 12.87 21.41
N GLU A 156 17.29 11.98 22.39
CA GLU A 156 16.88 12.24 23.76
C GLU A 156 17.66 13.41 24.38
N SER A 157 18.97 13.48 24.14
CA SER A 157 19.82 14.55 24.69
C SER A 157 19.50 15.95 24.15
N VAL A 158 18.86 16.04 22.99
CA VAL A 158 18.46 17.31 22.34
C VAL A 158 16.93 17.47 22.28
N MET A 159 16.20 16.74 23.10
CA MET A 159 14.74 16.76 23.14
C MET A 159 14.22 18.14 23.57
N PRO A 160 13.19 18.68 22.87
CA PRO A 160 12.52 19.91 23.30
C PRO A 160 11.84 19.77 24.68
N ALA A 161 11.59 20.91 25.31
CA ALA A 161 10.80 20.94 26.54
C ALA A 161 9.33 20.63 26.24
N GLY A 162 8.71 19.76 27.06
CA GLY A 162 7.29 19.42 26.98
C GLY A 162 7.04 17.93 27.20
N GLU A 163 5.96 17.61 27.92
CA GLU A 163 5.64 16.21 28.27
C GLU A 163 5.23 15.39 27.02
N ASP A 164 4.66 16.03 26.00
CA ASP A 164 4.25 15.36 24.77
C ASP A 164 5.45 14.81 23.98
N TYR A 165 6.56 15.56 23.92
CA TYR A 165 7.81 15.13 23.29
C TYR A 165 8.41 13.90 23.98
N LYS A 166 8.40 13.91 25.32
CA LYS A 166 8.85 12.80 26.14
C LYS A 166 7.96 11.57 25.95
N THR A 167 6.64 11.74 26.01
CA THR A 167 5.65 10.67 25.78
C THR A 167 5.85 10.02 24.41
N PHE A 168 6.11 10.82 23.38
CA PHE A 168 6.41 10.31 22.04
C PHE A 168 7.72 9.54 21.99
N LEU A 169 8.80 10.08 22.57
CA LEU A 169 10.10 9.39 22.59
C LEU A 169 10.00 8.05 23.33
N ASP A 170 9.30 8.00 24.45
CA ASP A 170 9.04 6.77 25.20
C ASP A 170 8.27 5.74 24.37
N TYR A 171 7.25 6.20 23.63
CA TYR A 171 6.52 5.35 22.68
C TYR A 171 7.44 4.80 21.58
N VAL A 172 8.30 5.65 20.99
CA VAL A 172 9.25 5.23 19.95
C VAL A 172 10.20 4.19 20.49
N LYS A 173 10.79 4.44 21.66
CA LYS A 173 11.72 3.52 22.32
C LYS A 173 11.09 2.15 22.55
N LYS A 174 9.91 2.13 23.19
CA LYS A 174 9.18 0.91 23.53
C LYS A 174 8.72 0.12 22.29
N THR A 175 8.32 0.81 21.23
CA THR A 175 7.69 0.16 20.08
C THR A 175 8.71 -0.28 19.03
N TYR A 176 9.81 0.47 18.88
CA TYR A 176 10.71 0.35 17.72
C TYR A 176 12.17 0.09 18.03
N THR A 177 12.67 0.35 19.24
CA THR A 177 14.12 0.25 19.52
C THR A 177 14.51 -0.55 20.76
N SER A 178 13.57 -0.91 21.63
CA SER A 178 13.86 -1.79 22.76
C SER A 178 14.23 -3.20 22.29
N PRO A 179 14.95 -4.00 23.11
CA PRO A 179 15.27 -5.39 22.77
C PRO A 179 14.03 -6.27 22.55
N ASP A 180 12.92 -5.93 23.19
CA ASP A 180 11.59 -6.54 23.08
C ASP A 180 10.63 -5.74 22.19
N ALA A 181 11.17 -4.82 21.36
CA ALA A 181 10.36 -3.96 20.51
C ALA A 181 9.51 -4.79 19.56
N LYS A 182 8.25 -4.37 19.40
CA LYS A 182 7.32 -5.00 18.46
C LYS A 182 7.84 -4.93 17.02
N PHE A 183 8.58 -3.87 16.70
CA PHE A 183 9.15 -3.63 15.37
C PHE A 183 10.62 -3.23 15.50
N PRO A 184 11.56 -4.17 15.67
CA PRO A 184 12.97 -3.85 15.91
C PRO A 184 13.62 -3.16 14.70
N PRO A 185 14.73 -2.42 14.87
CA PRO A 185 15.34 -1.62 13.80
C PRO A 185 15.62 -2.37 12.49
N ASP A 186 15.98 -3.65 12.56
CA ASP A 186 16.28 -4.49 11.39
C ASP A 186 15.11 -4.62 10.41
N VAL A 187 13.89 -4.33 10.86
CA VAL A 187 12.69 -4.42 10.02
C VAL A 187 12.31 -3.11 9.34
N TRP A 188 12.93 -1.98 9.67
CA TRP A 188 12.47 -0.68 9.17
C TRP A 188 13.57 0.34 8.90
N ALA A 189 14.76 0.16 9.47
CA ALA A 189 15.93 0.96 9.18
C ALA A 189 16.80 0.23 8.16
N SER A 190 17.34 0.96 7.19
CA SER A 190 18.35 0.42 6.29
C SER A 190 19.26 1.52 5.74
N VAL A 191 20.48 1.11 5.40
CA VAL A 191 21.40 1.97 4.66
C VAL A 191 20.76 2.37 3.32
N PRO A 192 20.78 3.67 2.94
CA PRO A 192 20.21 4.11 1.68
C PRO A 192 20.79 3.34 0.49
N SER A 193 19.93 2.90 -0.41
CA SER A 193 20.32 2.18 -1.62
C SER A 193 19.44 2.55 -2.81
N MET A 194 19.82 2.06 -3.99
CA MET A 194 19.00 2.20 -5.19
C MET A 194 17.78 1.26 -5.17
N GLU A 195 17.77 0.26 -4.30
CA GLU A 195 16.68 -0.70 -4.17
C GLU A 195 15.39 -0.02 -3.68
N PRO A 196 14.21 -0.57 -4.00
CA PRO A 196 12.95 -0.10 -3.44
C PRO A 196 12.92 -0.34 -1.91
N ALA A 197 12.76 0.72 -1.12
CA ALA A 197 12.77 0.66 0.34
C ALA A 197 11.49 1.24 0.97
N THR A 198 10.34 1.18 0.28
CA THR A 198 9.13 1.93 0.67
C THR A 198 7.88 1.07 0.77
N THR A 199 7.04 1.36 1.76
CA THR A 199 5.69 0.78 1.95
C THR A 199 4.69 1.23 0.89
N ASN A 200 5.00 2.29 0.14
CA ASN A 200 4.21 2.83 -0.99
C ASN A 200 3.68 1.76 -1.96
N GLY A 201 4.41 0.65 -2.14
CA GLY A 201 3.96 -0.44 -3.01
C GLY A 201 2.67 -1.09 -2.51
N ALA A 202 2.56 -1.35 -1.21
CA ALA A 202 1.37 -1.94 -0.62
C ALA A 202 0.22 -0.94 -0.56
N GLU A 203 0.47 0.32 -0.22
CA GLU A 203 -0.55 1.35 -0.18
C GLU A 203 -1.12 1.64 -1.57
N SER A 204 -0.26 1.74 -2.58
CA SER A 204 -0.67 1.85 -3.99
C SER A 204 -1.47 0.64 -4.41
N PHE A 205 -1.00 -0.58 -4.10
CA PHE A 205 -1.73 -1.80 -4.40
C PHE A 205 -3.13 -1.80 -3.76
N HIS A 206 -3.23 -1.49 -2.47
CA HIS A 206 -4.52 -1.46 -1.77
C HIS A 206 -5.43 -0.37 -2.32
N THR A 207 -4.89 0.80 -2.65
CA THR A 207 -5.65 1.89 -3.27
C THR A 207 -6.19 1.47 -4.64
N ASP A 208 -5.34 0.90 -5.49
CA ASP A 208 -5.71 0.44 -6.84
C ASP A 208 -6.70 -0.74 -6.79
N PHE A 209 -6.47 -1.69 -5.88
CA PHE A 209 -7.34 -2.83 -5.63
C PHE A 209 -8.72 -2.38 -5.14
N ASN A 210 -8.76 -1.54 -4.11
CA ASN A 210 -10.02 -1.03 -3.56
C ASN A 210 -10.79 -0.20 -4.60
N ALA A 211 -10.10 0.56 -5.45
CA ALA A 211 -10.70 1.32 -6.53
C ALA A 211 -11.40 0.46 -7.60
N GLN A 212 -11.12 -0.85 -7.67
CA GLN A 212 -11.84 -1.77 -8.56
C GLN A 212 -13.26 -2.06 -8.08
N PHE A 213 -13.55 -1.88 -6.79
CA PHE A 213 -14.86 -2.19 -6.21
C PHE A 213 -15.73 -0.94 -6.08
N ASN A 214 -17.05 -1.15 -6.17
CA ASN A 214 -18.06 -0.08 -5.96
C ASN A 214 -18.86 -0.27 -4.66
N ALA A 215 -18.69 -1.41 -4.00
CA ALA A 215 -19.32 -1.72 -2.73
C ALA A 215 -18.23 -1.77 -1.66
N ALA A 216 -18.53 -1.25 -0.47
CA ALA A 216 -17.61 -1.35 0.68
C ALA A 216 -17.28 -2.82 1.03
N HIS A 217 -18.19 -3.73 0.69
CA HIS A 217 -18.06 -5.17 0.92
C HIS A 217 -18.33 -5.93 -0.38
N PRO A 218 -17.34 -6.02 -1.29
CA PRO A 218 -17.48 -6.80 -2.51
C PRO A 218 -17.63 -8.29 -2.18
N ASN A 219 -18.40 -9.01 -2.99
CA ASN A 219 -18.50 -10.46 -2.89
C ASN A 219 -17.13 -11.10 -3.20
N ILE A 220 -16.79 -12.18 -2.49
CA ILE A 220 -15.57 -12.97 -2.68
C ILE A 220 -15.28 -13.34 -4.15
N PHE A 221 -16.30 -13.65 -4.95
CA PHE A 221 -16.13 -13.97 -6.37
C PHE A 221 -15.60 -12.77 -7.16
N ALA A 222 -16.11 -11.57 -6.89
CA ALA A 222 -15.63 -10.35 -7.52
C ALA A 222 -14.19 -10.03 -7.10
N SER A 223 -13.87 -10.23 -5.82
CA SER A 223 -12.50 -10.06 -5.31
C SER A 223 -11.52 -11.00 -6.01
N ILE A 224 -11.88 -12.28 -6.17
CA ILE A 224 -11.05 -13.26 -6.88
C ILE A 224 -10.86 -12.90 -8.35
N SER A 225 -11.92 -12.46 -9.05
CA SER A 225 -11.79 -12.02 -10.45
C SER A 225 -10.83 -10.84 -10.60
N VAL A 226 -10.91 -9.83 -9.73
CA VAL A 226 -9.99 -8.70 -9.73
C VAL A 226 -8.56 -9.13 -9.44
N LEU A 227 -8.33 -10.06 -8.50
CA LEU A 227 -7.00 -10.60 -8.23
C LEU A 227 -6.40 -11.29 -9.45
N LEU A 228 -7.19 -12.02 -10.23
CA LEU A 228 -6.74 -12.67 -11.46
C LEU A 228 -6.34 -11.66 -12.54
N GLU A 229 -7.11 -10.58 -12.67
CA GLU A 229 -6.80 -9.49 -13.61
C GLU A 229 -5.49 -8.79 -13.22
N ILE A 230 -5.30 -8.48 -11.93
CA ILE A 230 -4.06 -7.89 -11.43
C ILE A 230 -2.88 -8.84 -11.65
N GLN A 231 -3.08 -10.14 -11.40
CA GLN A 231 -2.05 -11.15 -11.64
C GLN A 231 -1.65 -11.18 -13.13
N ALA A 232 -2.61 -11.21 -14.05
CA ALA A 232 -2.35 -11.20 -15.48
C ALA A 232 -1.58 -9.94 -15.92
N GLN A 233 -2.02 -8.76 -15.48
CA GLN A 233 -1.34 -7.49 -15.75
C GLN A 233 0.09 -7.48 -15.19
N THR A 234 0.29 -8.02 -14.00
CA THR A 234 1.61 -8.12 -13.35
C THR A 234 2.54 -9.01 -14.16
N TYR A 235 2.08 -10.16 -14.64
CA TYR A 235 2.90 -11.03 -15.49
C TYR A 235 3.26 -10.40 -16.83
N VAL A 236 2.34 -9.68 -17.46
CA VAL A 236 2.64 -8.89 -18.67
C VAL A 236 3.75 -7.89 -18.38
N LYS A 237 3.65 -7.14 -17.27
CA LYS A 237 4.67 -6.18 -16.87
C LYS A 237 6.03 -6.82 -16.57
N ILE A 238 6.05 -7.99 -15.92
CA ILE A 238 7.28 -8.77 -15.70
C ILE A 238 7.90 -9.20 -17.04
N ASN A 239 7.09 -9.66 -17.99
CA ASN A 239 7.56 -10.06 -19.31
C ASN A 239 8.12 -8.88 -20.11
N SER A 240 7.48 -7.71 -20.06
CA SER A 240 8.01 -6.44 -20.59
C SER A 240 9.42 -6.15 -20.06
N LEU A 241 9.63 -6.27 -18.75
CA LEU A 241 10.95 -6.07 -18.15
C LEU A 241 11.99 -7.10 -18.62
N ARG A 242 11.57 -8.37 -18.81
CA ARG A 242 12.43 -9.44 -19.32
C ARG A 242 12.91 -9.21 -20.75
N VAL A 243 12.10 -8.54 -21.57
CA VAL A 243 12.50 -8.15 -22.95
C VAL A 243 13.25 -6.82 -23.00
N GLY A 244 13.59 -6.25 -21.84
CA GLY A 244 14.42 -5.04 -21.73
C GLY A 244 13.66 -3.73 -21.69
N GLU A 245 12.32 -3.75 -21.64
CA GLU A 245 11.56 -2.53 -21.36
C GLU A 245 11.91 -2.02 -19.96
N LYS A 246 11.96 -0.70 -19.80
CA LYS A 246 12.26 -0.06 -18.52
C LYS A 246 11.01 0.61 -17.98
N ASN A 247 10.69 0.35 -16.71
CA ASN A 247 9.70 1.14 -16.01
C ASN A 247 10.16 2.60 -15.99
N TYR A 248 9.26 3.51 -16.35
CA TYR A 248 9.51 4.93 -16.12
C TYR A 248 9.64 5.18 -14.61
N VAL A 249 10.75 5.76 -14.22
CA VAL A 249 10.96 6.30 -12.88
C VAL A 249 11.21 7.79 -13.07
N GLU A 250 10.41 8.60 -12.38
CA GLU A 250 10.55 10.06 -12.40
C GLU A 250 12.01 10.44 -12.05
N PRO A 251 12.72 11.21 -12.88
CA PRO A 251 14.13 11.55 -12.67
C PRO A 251 14.40 12.13 -11.27
N LYS A 252 13.46 12.92 -10.75
CA LYS A 252 13.50 13.49 -9.39
C LYS A 252 13.61 12.41 -8.30
N ARG A 253 12.90 11.28 -8.43
CA ARG A 253 12.98 10.16 -7.46
C ARG A 253 14.35 9.49 -7.50
N ILE A 254 14.94 9.33 -8.69
CA ILE A 254 16.29 8.78 -8.85
C ILE A 254 17.32 9.71 -8.22
N GLU A 255 17.22 11.01 -8.49
CA GLU A 255 18.11 12.03 -7.93
C GLU A 255 18.04 12.06 -6.40
N MET A 256 16.85 11.93 -5.82
CA MET A 256 16.68 11.87 -4.36
C MET A 256 17.31 10.62 -3.74
N LYS A 257 17.17 9.44 -4.36
CA LYS A 257 17.89 8.24 -3.89
C LYS A 257 19.41 8.45 -3.94
N LYS A 258 19.92 9.05 -5.00
CA LYS A 258 21.35 9.39 -5.12
C LYS A 258 21.81 10.35 -4.02
N LYS A 259 21.03 11.40 -3.72
CA LYS A 259 21.30 12.34 -2.62
C LYS A 259 21.37 11.64 -1.25
N ARG A 260 20.48 10.69 -0.99
CA ARG A 260 20.48 9.87 0.24
C ARG A 260 21.74 9.00 0.36
N ILE A 261 22.11 8.32 -0.72
CA ILE A 261 23.32 7.48 -0.78
C ILE A 261 24.58 8.33 -0.58
N GLN A 262 24.65 9.48 -1.26
CA GLN A 262 25.76 10.42 -1.11
C GLN A 262 25.89 10.90 0.34
N ALA A 263 24.79 11.32 0.96
CA ALA A 263 24.79 11.78 2.35
C ALA A 263 25.22 10.69 3.34
N TRP A 264 24.88 9.42 3.08
CA TRP A 264 25.36 8.30 3.89
C TRP A 264 26.87 8.10 3.78
N ASN A 265 27.41 8.13 2.56
CA ASN A 265 28.85 7.98 2.33
C ASN A 265 29.67 9.11 2.96
N GLU A 266 29.15 10.35 2.90
CA GLU A 266 29.78 11.52 3.51
C GLU A 266 29.57 11.60 5.04
N MET A 267 28.65 10.81 5.61
CA MET A 267 28.38 10.84 7.06
C MET A 267 29.64 10.54 7.87
N PHE A 268 30.43 9.56 7.42
CA PHE A 268 31.70 9.17 8.05
C PHE A 268 32.84 10.15 7.78
N SER A 269 32.63 11.14 6.91
CA SER A 269 33.67 12.10 6.53
C SER A 269 33.65 13.36 7.39
N ASP A 270 32.49 13.89 7.81
CA ASP A 270 32.44 15.17 8.59
C ASP A 270 31.11 15.47 9.32
N ARG A 271 30.07 14.62 9.24
CA ARG A 271 28.73 14.95 9.80
C ARG A 271 28.50 14.34 11.18
N SER A 272 27.94 15.12 12.11
CA SER A 272 27.38 14.54 13.34
C SER A 272 26.13 13.72 13.00
N LEU A 273 25.88 12.63 13.75
CA LEU A 273 24.70 11.77 13.55
C LEU A 273 23.37 12.55 13.52
N LEU A 274 23.23 13.57 14.38
CA LEU A 274 22.04 14.44 14.39
C LEU A 274 21.90 15.28 13.11
N SER A 275 23.03 15.79 12.58
CA SER A 275 23.01 16.55 11.32
C SER A 275 22.65 15.66 10.12
N TYR A 276 23.11 14.41 10.11
CA TYR A 276 22.70 13.40 9.13
C TYR A 276 21.19 13.14 9.22
N LEU A 277 20.68 12.83 10.42
CA LEU A 277 19.25 12.57 10.64
C LEU A 277 18.37 13.73 10.20
N LEU A 278 18.75 14.97 10.53
CA LEU A 278 18.00 16.16 10.13
C LEU A 278 17.99 16.34 8.61
N TYR A 279 19.13 16.13 7.96
CA TYR A 279 19.23 16.21 6.50
C TYR A 279 18.33 15.17 5.84
N MET A 280 18.41 13.91 6.27
CA MET A 280 17.60 12.81 5.74
C MET A 280 16.11 13.04 5.99
N GLY A 281 15.75 13.45 7.21
CA GLY A 281 14.37 13.74 7.54
C GLY A 281 13.79 14.91 6.74
N SER A 282 14.59 15.94 6.49
CA SER A 282 14.20 17.06 5.63
C SER A 282 13.99 16.62 4.17
N LEU A 283 14.84 15.72 3.66
CA LEU A 283 14.65 15.13 2.32
C LEU A 283 13.36 14.31 2.24
N ASN A 284 13.02 13.56 3.29
CA ASN A 284 11.81 12.74 3.36
C ASN A 284 10.55 13.61 3.38
N ALA A 285 10.50 14.62 4.25
CA ALA A 285 9.37 15.55 4.32
C ALA A 285 9.14 16.32 3.00
N ALA A 286 10.20 16.60 2.23
CA ALA A 286 10.08 17.22 0.92
C ALA A 286 9.44 16.31 -0.16
N MET A 287 9.35 14.99 0.08
CA MET A 287 8.68 14.04 -0.81
C MET A 287 7.21 13.80 -0.46
N GLU A 288 6.85 13.88 0.82
CA GLU A 288 5.48 13.66 1.31
C GLU A 288 4.51 14.81 0.96
N ILE A 289 5.03 15.98 0.58
CA ILE A 289 4.21 17.09 0.08
C ILE A 289 3.82 16.81 -1.39
N LYS A 290 2.79 15.98 -1.58
CA LYS A 290 1.97 15.91 -2.79
C LYS A 290 0.51 15.61 -2.42
#